data_AF-A0A090RTA5-F1
#
_entry.id   AF-A0A090RTA5-F1
#
_cell.length_a   1.000
_cell.length_b   1.000
_cell.length_c   1.000
_cell.angle_alpha   90.00
_cell.angle_beta   90.00
_cell.angle_gamma   90.00
#
_symmetry.space_group_name_H-M   'P 1'
#
loop_
_entity.id
_entity.type
_entity.pdbx_description
1 polymer ?
#
loop_
_entity_poly.entity_id
_entity_poly.type
_entity_poly.pdbx_seq_one_letter_code
_entity_poly.pdbx_strand_id
1 'polypeptide(L)'
;MTRVSESLWRVSVNFDGQSNQRFKFDVLGDWTQNYGDNDNDGVLDFSGDDIITSVVGTYDVEVDDQTLAYTLIQTGDGNQAPVAQIDSSASSSVDVGTTVTFSAANSYDPDGTIASFLWNTGETTESIDVTFNQAGQQEVSVTVQDNQGLSAQASLLISVGATSSDSWYFRGTPNNWAALKMTSSAADLYCTEQSFGGADPRFKVDHYGDWTESYPAEDYRIANAGDYEICFNAVDKSLVVTQQGGADTTPPSVVASPSAGSYTYSQSITLSVNDNQDSAPKLYFTTDGSEPTEQSSQYNNQVFTANDITSGVDLEIRTLAVDASGNRKLQSFQYRIGDTSIGGGDFRSETIYFLMTARFYDGDSSNNYYNRDRYKEGDPQWRGDFKGLIQQLDYIKDLGFTAIWVTPPVENRSGLDYHGYHAYDFYTVDPRLESEGGSYQDFINAAHAKGLRSFKM
;
A
#
# COMPACT_ATOMS: atom_id res chain seq x y z
N MET A 1 -2.21 13.35 27.12
CA MET A 1 -3.02 12.13 26.92
C MET A 1 -4.50 12.49 27.01
N THR A 2 -5.37 11.72 26.38
CA THR A 2 -6.83 11.87 26.41
C THR A 2 -7.43 10.82 27.33
N ARG A 3 -8.34 11.21 28.23
CA ARG A 3 -9.07 10.27 29.08
C ARG A 3 -10.09 9.49 28.25
N VAL A 4 -9.99 8.16 28.24
CA VAL A 4 -10.83 7.25 27.45
C VAL A 4 -11.84 6.46 28.31
N SER A 5 -11.61 6.35 29.62
CA SER A 5 -12.59 5.82 30.58
C SER A 5 -12.45 6.49 31.96
N GLU A 6 -13.13 5.96 32.99
CA GLU A 6 -13.07 6.55 34.34
C GLU A 6 -11.65 6.64 34.91
N SER A 7 -10.75 5.71 34.58
CA SER A 7 -9.35 5.73 35.04
C SER A 7 -8.34 5.67 33.90
N LEU A 8 -8.77 5.33 32.69
CA LEU A 8 -7.86 5.06 31.58
C LEU A 8 -7.58 6.33 30.76
N TRP A 9 -6.31 6.60 30.55
CA TRP A 9 -5.77 7.67 29.71
C TRP A 9 -5.03 7.05 28.53
N ARG A 10 -5.14 7.66 27.34
CA ARG A 10 -4.54 7.16 26.11
C ARG A 10 -3.86 8.27 25.32
N VAL A 11 -2.77 7.96 24.66
CA VAL A 11 -2.20 8.79 23.59
C VAL A 11 -1.68 7.88 22.47
N SER A 12 -1.97 8.22 21.23
CA SER A 12 -1.37 7.53 20.09
C SER A 12 0.01 8.14 19.81
N VAL A 13 1.03 7.29 19.78
CA VAL A 13 2.42 7.66 19.57
C VAL A 13 2.97 6.83 18.42
N ASN A 14 3.62 7.48 17.46
CA ASN A 14 4.40 6.78 16.45
C ASN A 14 5.82 6.57 16.99
N PHE A 15 6.20 5.31 17.16
CA PHE A 15 7.52 4.90 17.59
C PHE A 15 8.37 4.59 16.34
N ASP A 16 9.49 5.28 16.17
CA ASP A 16 10.33 5.25 14.97
C ASP A 16 11.51 4.28 15.04
N GLY A 17 11.65 3.55 16.16
CA GLY A 17 12.67 2.51 16.34
C GLY A 17 14.07 3.05 16.57
N GLN A 18 14.23 4.34 16.88
CA GLN A 18 15.56 4.91 17.17
C GLN A 18 16.24 4.23 18.38
N SER A 19 17.58 4.19 18.34
CA SER A 19 18.36 3.71 19.48
C SER A 19 18.08 4.56 20.72
N ASN A 20 17.73 3.92 21.85
CA ASN A 20 17.29 4.55 23.11
C ASN A 20 15.94 5.28 23.05
N GLN A 21 15.04 4.85 22.15
CA GLN A 21 13.63 5.22 22.17
C GLN A 21 13.00 4.91 23.53
N ARG A 22 12.40 5.93 24.14
CA ARG A 22 11.88 5.85 25.51
C ARG A 22 10.83 6.91 25.79
N PHE A 23 10.00 6.69 26.80
CA PHE A 23 8.96 7.63 27.24
C PHE A 23 8.75 7.58 28.75
N LYS A 24 8.09 8.62 29.27
CA LYS A 24 7.59 8.73 30.65
C LYS A 24 6.28 9.49 30.66
N PHE A 25 5.57 9.39 31.78
CA PHE A 25 4.33 10.09 32.01
C PHE A 25 4.56 11.27 32.94
N ASP A 26 3.87 12.38 32.68
CA ASP A 26 3.91 13.57 33.53
C ASP A 26 2.50 14.14 33.65
N VAL A 27 2.13 14.47 34.89
CA VAL A 27 0.78 14.93 35.23
C VAL A 27 0.62 16.43 34.95
N LEU A 28 1.67 17.22 35.17
CA LEU A 28 1.60 18.69 35.16
C LEU A 28 2.25 19.32 33.92
N GLY A 29 3.01 18.54 33.14
CA GLY A 29 3.76 19.03 31.99
C GLY A 29 5.02 19.81 32.37
N ASP A 30 5.43 19.76 33.64
CA ASP A 30 6.60 20.45 34.19
C ASP A 30 7.62 19.49 34.83
N TRP A 31 7.42 18.19 34.67
CA TRP A 31 8.22 17.09 35.23
C TRP A 31 8.25 17.01 36.75
N THR A 32 7.55 17.88 37.48
CA THR A 32 7.55 17.84 38.95
C THR A 32 6.77 16.65 39.51
N GLN A 33 5.80 16.14 38.74
CA GLN A 33 5.03 14.95 39.06
C GLN A 33 5.07 13.97 37.87
N ASN A 34 6.20 13.28 37.72
CA ASN A 34 6.43 12.33 36.65
C ASN A 34 6.45 10.87 37.15
N TYR A 35 6.20 9.96 36.21
CA TYR A 35 6.08 8.53 36.45
C TYR A 35 6.85 7.77 35.37
N GLY A 36 7.54 6.72 35.80
CA GLY A 36 8.36 5.82 34.98
C GLY A 36 8.21 4.38 35.47
N ASP A 37 9.08 3.47 35.06
CA ASP A 37 9.01 2.05 35.44
C ASP A 37 10.42 1.52 35.72
N ASN A 38 10.75 1.27 36.99
CA ASN A 38 12.11 0.90 37.40
C ASN A 38 12.43 -0.58 37.17
N ASP A 39 11.43 -1.44 37.28
CA ASP A 39 11.59 -2.90 37.25
C ASP A 39 10.93 -3.56 36.03
N ASN A 40 10.36 -2.74 35.14
CA ASN A 40 9.76 -3.12 33.86
C ASN A 40 8.63 -4.15 34.06
N ASP A 41 7.83 -3.97 35.11
CA ASP A 41 6.71 -4.83 35.45
C ASP A 41 5.37 -4.35 34.83
N GLY A 42 5.38 -3.20 34.15
CA GLY A 42 4.20 -2.59 33.53
C GLY A 42 3.39 -1.69 34.46
N VAL A 43 3.89 -1.41 35.67
CA VAL A 43 3.27 -0.54 36.68
C VAL A 43 4.17 0.67 36.92
N LEU A 44 3.56 1.86 36.99
CA LEU A 44 4.30 3.10 37.08
C LEU A 44 4.73 3.44 38.51
N ASP A 45 6.00 3.80 38.66
CA ASP A 45 6.62 4.34 39.86
C ASP A 45 6.65 5.88 39.83
N PHE A 46 6.31 6.50 40.97
CA PHE A 46 6.51 7.93 41.13
C PHE A 46 8.00 8.28 41.05
N SER A 47 8.35 9.16 40.11
CA SER A 47 9.74 9.48 39.76
C SER A 47 10.59 8.28 39.31
N GLY A 48 9.97 7.25 38.74
CA GLY A 48 10.65 6.07 38.19
C GLY A 48 11.51 6.36 36.95
N ASP A 49 12.22 5.36 36.44
CA ASP A 49 13.15 5.44 35.31
C ASP A 49 12.40 5.53 33.97
N ASP A 50 13.11 5.95 32.92
CA ASP A 50 12.53 6.04 31.57
C ASP A 50 12.09 4.65 31.06
N ILE A 51 10.87 4.55 30.51
CA ILE A 51 10.37 3.31 29.92
C ILE A 51 11.00 3.15 28.54
N ILE A 52 11.83 2.14 28.37
CA ILE A 52 12.52 1.83 27.10
C ILE A 52 11.64 0.90 26.27
N THR A 53 11.45 1.20 24.98
CA THR A 53 10.66 0.35 24.08
C THR A 53 11.31 0.21 22.71
N SER A 54 11.29 -1.01 22.18
CA SER A 54 11.80 -1.35 20.84
C SER A 54 10.70 -1.49 19.80
N VAL A 55 9.46 -1.17 20.14
CA VAL A 55 8.35 -1.24 19.18
C VAL A 55 8.52 -0.19 18.09
N VAL A 56 8.00 -0.49 16.89
CA VAL A 56 8.03 0.40 15.73
C VAL A 56 6.62 0.49 15.16
N GLY A 57 6.21 1.69 14.77
CA GLY A 57 4.87 1.98 14.27
C GLY A 57 4.01 2.72 15.28
N THR A 58 2.73 2.86 14.96
CA THR A 58 1.80 3.63 15.79
C THR A 58 1.21 2.75 16.89
N TYR A 59 1.31 3.21 18.14
CA TYR A 59 0.78 2.53 19.32
C TYR A 59 -0.08 3.50 20.13
N ASP A 60 -1.22 3.01 20.60
CA ASP A 60 -1.94 3.59 21.73
C ASP A 60 -1.17 3.24 23.00
N VAL A 61 -0.57 4.26 23.62
CA VAL A 61 0.01 4.20 24.95
C VAL A 61 -1.10 4.49 25.95
N GLU A 62 -1.46 3.50 26.76
CA GLU A 62 -2.50 3.62 27.77
C GLU A 62 -1.94 3.62 29.18
N VAL A 63 -2.54 4.38 30.09
CA VAL A 63 -2.26 4.38 31.53
C VAL A 63 -3.58 4.38 32.29
N ASP A 64 -3.75 3.43 33.19
CA ASP A 64 -4.83 3.45 34.17
C ASP A 64 -4.37 4.21 35.43
N ASP A 65 -4.99 5.35 35.73
CA ASP A 65 -4.57 6.26 36.81
C ASP A 65 -4.93 5.77 38.22
N GLN A 66 -5.66 4.67 38.35
CA GLN A 66 -5.97 4.03 39.64
C GLN A 66 -4.99 2.92 39.98
N THR A 67 -4.62 2.12 38.99
CA THR A 67 -3.70 0.99 39.14
C THR A 67 -2.27 1.34 38.81
N LEU A 68 -2.05 2.46 38.12
CA LEU A 68 -0.79 2.89 37.53
C LEU A 68 -0.23 1.91 36.49
N ALA A 69 -1.03 0.96 36.01
CA ALA A 69 -0.61 0.06 34.95
C ALA A 69 -0.60 0.80 33.60
N TYR A 70 0.42 0.55 32.77
CA TYR A 70 0.47 1.04 31.40
C TYR A 70 0.53 -0.09 30.38
N THR A 71 0.02 0.17 29.18
CA THR A 71 0.11 -0.77 28.05
C THR A 71 0.44 -0.05 26.75
N LEU A 72 1.05 -0.79 25.84
CA LEU A 72 1.32 -0.37 24.47
C LEU A 72 0.48 -1.25 23.55
N ILE A 73 -0.55 -0.67 22.93
CA ILE A 73 -1.45 -1.37 22.02
C ILE A 73 -1.17 -0.87 20.61
N GLN A 74 -0.69 -1.71 19.71
CA GLN A 74 -0.44 -1.29 18.32
C GLN A 74 -1.73 -0.86 17.64
N THR A 75 -1.72 0.29 16.95
CA THR A 75 -2.89 0.85 16.26
C THR A 75 -2.48 1.50 14.93
N GLY A 76 -3.01 1.01 13.82
CA GLY A 76 -2.72 1.52 12.48
C GLY A 76 -2.10 0.46 11.60
N ASP A 77 -2.86 0.08 10.57
CA ASP A 77 -2.59 -0.84 9.47
C ASP A 77 -2.21 -2.26 9.89
N GLY A 78 -3.15 -3.22 9.72
CA GLY A 78 -2.78 -4.63 9.83
C GLY A 78 -1.63 -4.94 8.87
N ASN A 79 -0.77 -5.89 9.27
CA ASN A 79 0.47 -6.24 8.58
C ASN A 79 0.43 -5.99 7.06
N GLN A 80 1.31 -5.13 6.56
CA GLN A 80 1.51 -4.93 5.14
C GLN A 80 2.49 -5.98 4.62
N ALA A 81 2.27 -6.48 3.40
CA ALA A 81 3.24 -7.40 2.82
C ALA A 81 4.55 -6.64 2.53
N PRO A 82 5.72 -7.29 2.69
CA PRO A 82 7.00 -6.65 2.43
C PRO A 82 7.14 -6.32 0.94
N VAL A 83 8.05 -5.42 0.60
CA VAL A 83 8.50 -5.17 -0.76
C VAL A 83 9.77 -5.98 -1.01
N ALA A 84 9.65 -7.02 -1.85
CA ALA A 84 10.78 -7.85 -2.25
C ALA A 84 11.57 -7.19 -3.39
N GLN A 85 12.89 -7.13 -3.27
CA GLN A 85 13.81 -6.61 -4.28
C GLN A 85 15.00 -7.57 -4.46
N ILE A 86 15.54 -7.65 -5.70
CA ILE A 86 16.75 -8.42 -6.03
C ILE A 86 17.72 -7.50 -6.76
N ASP A 87 18.95 -7.43 -6.26
CA ASP A 87 20.10 -6.89 -6.94
C ASP A 87 21.03 -8.01 -7.40
N SER A 88 21.70 -7.86 -8.55
CA SER A 88 22.73 -8.78 -9.03
C SER A 88 24.08 -8.08 -9.18
N SER A 89 25.16 -8.80 -8.88
CA SER A 89 26.54 -8.31 -9.06
C SER A 89 27.03 -8.33 -10.51
N ALA A 90 26.26 -8.95 -11.40
CA ALA A 90 26.50 -9.01 -12.83
C ALA A 90 25.26 -8.52 -13.59
N SER A 91 25.48 -7.99 -14.80
CA SER A 91 24.47 -7.77 -15.84
C SER A 91 23.60 -9.01 -16.09
N SER A 92 22.41 -8.85 -16.68
CA SER A 92 21.51 -9.98 -16.97
C SER A 92 22.06 -10.98 -18.00
N SER A 93 23.27 -10.78 -18.54
CA SER A 93 23.95 -11.72 -19.43
C SER A 93 25.34 -12.10 -18.90
N VAL A 94 25.60 -13.41 -18.74
CA VAL A 94 26.88 -13.97 -18.26
C VAL A 94 27.32 -15.19 -19.06
N ASP A 95 28.60 -15.57 -19.03
CA ASP A 95 29.10 -16.79 -19.68
C ASP A 95 28.84 -18.05 -18.81
N VAL A 96 28.66 -19.22 -19.43
CA VAL A 96 28.62 -20.51 -18.71
C VAL A 96 29.85 -20.65 -17.80
N GLY A 97 29.60 -21.05 -16.55
CA GLY A 97 30.60 -21.21 -15.49
C GLY A 97 30.83 -19.93 -14.67
N THR A 98 30.17 -18.82 -15.01
CA THR A 98 30.21 -17.58 -14.22
C THR A 98 29.40 -17.76 -12.93
N THR A 99 29.98 -17.31 -11.82
CA THR A 99 29.29 -17.17 -10.53
C THR A 99 28.83 -15.73 -10.37
N VAL A 100 27.54 -15.52 -10.09
CA VAL A 100 26.92 -14.22 -9.86
C VAL A 100 26.39 -14.19 -8.44
N THR A 101 26.59 -13.07 -7.76
CA THR A 101 26.04 -12.80 -6.43
C THR A 101 24.71 -12.08 -6.57
N PHE A 102 23.67 -12.58 -5.92
CA PHE A 102 22.37 -11.94 -5.81
C PHE A 102 22.15 -11.49 -4.37
N SER A 103 21.54 -10.32 -4.19
CA SER A 103 21.27 -9.72 -2.89
C SER A 103 19.82 -9.28 -2.83
N ALA A 104 19.15 -9.61 -1.72
CA ALA A 104 17.83 -9.09 -1.38
C ALA A 104 17.89 -7.98 -0.33
N ALA A 105 19.09 -7.42 -0.06
CA ALA A 105 19.34 -6.46 1.02
C ALA A 105 18.51 -5.16 0.95
N ASN A 106 18.06 -4.77 -0.24
CA ASN A 106 17.20 -3.60 -0.43
C ASN A 106 15.70 -3.90 -0.22
N SER A 107 15.33 -5.17 0.03
CA SER A 107 13.96 -5.51 0.42
C SER A 107 13.62 -4.85 1.76
N TYR A 108 12.39 -4.36 1.89
CA TYR A 108 11.95 -3.68 3.12
C TYR A 108 10.48 -3.97 3.41
N ASP A 109 10.11 -3.80 4.68
CA ASP A 109 8.73 -3.93 5.13
C ASP A 109 8.20 -2.54 5.53
N PRO A 110 7.12 -2.03 4.90
CA PRO A 110 6.60 -0.69 5.19
C PRO A 110 6.18 -0.47 6.66
N ASP A 111 5.77 -1.52 7.37
CA ASP A 111 5.25 -1.44 8.74
C ASP A 111 5.96 -2.37 9.72
N GLY A 112 7.12 -2.91 9.35
CA GLY A 112 7.83 -3.89 10.17
C GLY A 112 9.25 -4.18 9.72
N THR A 113 9.64 -5.44 9.84
CA THR A 113 10.99 -5.94 9.57
C THR A 113 10.92 -7.23 8.77
N ILE A 114 11.90 -7.44 7.89
CA ILE A 114 12.05 -8.71 7.19
C ILE A 114 12.44 -9.81 8.16
N ALA A 115 11.64 -10.87 8.24
CA ALA A 115 11.90 -12.03 9.08
C ALA A 115 12.68 -13.14 8.37
N SER A 116 12.45 -13.36 7.08
CA SER A 116 13.15 -14.40 6.33
C SER A 116 13.22 -14.18 4.82
N PHE A 117 14.21 -14.83 4.21
CA PHE A 117 14.41 -14.93 2.76
C PHE A 117 14.30 -16.41 2.36
N LEU A 118 13.75 -16.67 1.17
CA LEU A 118 13.75 -17.99 0.55
C LEU A 118 13.99 -17.85 -0.96
N TRP A 119 15.18 -18.24 -1.40
CA TRP A 119 15.54 -18.26 -2.81
C TRP A 119 15.00 -19.50 -3.51
N ASN A 120 14.75 -19.44 -4.82
CA ASN A 120 14.35 -20.59 -5.62
C ASN A 120 15.42 -21.70 -5.68
N THR A 121 16.66 -21.40 -5.29
CA THR A 121 17.74 -22.37 -5.06
C THR A 121 17.55 -23.18 -3.77
N GLY A 122 16.69 -22.73 -2.86
CA GLY A 122 16.43 -23.29 -1.53
C GLY A 122 17.22 -22.64 -0.40
N GLU A 123 18.12 -21.70 -0.70
CA GLU A 123 18.90 -20.96 0.29
C GLU A 123 18.04 -19.92 1.02
N THR A 124 18.43 -19.56 2.25
CA THR A 124 17.63 -18.70 3.16
C THR A 124 18.37 -17.46 3.67
N THR A 125 19.53 -17.17 3.09
CA THR A 125 20.34 -15.98 3.41
C THR A 125 19.87 -14.76 2.62
N GLU A 126 20.17 -13.56 3.11
CA GLU A 126 19.89 -12.29 2.41
C GLU A 126 20.59 -12.21 1.04
N SER A 127 21.74 -12.86 0.89
CA SER A 127 22.50 -12.93 -0.36
C SER A 127 22.95 -14.36 -0.66
N ILE A 128 22.99 -14.70 -1.95
CA ILE A 128 23.42 -16.00 -2.46
C ILE A 128 24.37 -15.84 -3.65
N ASP A 129 25.23 -16.85 -3.85
CA ASP A 129 26.02 -16.99 -5.07
C ASP A 129 25.44 -18.12 -5.93
N VAL A 130 25.19 -17.83 -7.21
CA VAL A 130 24.68 -18.81 -8.18
C VAL A 130 25.69 -18.98 -9.31
N THR A 131 26.11 -20.21 -9.55
CA THR A 131 26.97 -20.56 -10.69
C THR A 131 26.14 -21.12 -11.84
N PHE A 132 26.18 -20.44 -12.97
CA PHE A 132 25.39 -20.79 -14.14
C PHE A 132 26.11 -21.79 -15.05
N ASN A 133 25.82 -23.08 -14.87
CA ASN A 133 26.51 -24.17 -15.59
C ASN A 133 25.82 -24.61 -16.89
N GLN A 134 24.67 -24.01 -17.22
CA GLN A 134 23.89 -24.36 -18.41
C GLN A 134 23.53 -23.09 -19.17
N ALA A 135 23.75 -23.11 -20.48
CA ALA A 135 23.37 -22.02 -21.36
C ALA A 135 21.84 -21.88 -21.47
N GLY A 136 21.38 -20.69 -21.82
CA GLY A 136 19.96 -20.33 -21.93
C GLY A 136 19.49 -19.38 -20.83
N GLN A 137 18.19 -19.07 -20.82
CA GLN A 137 17.59 -18.22 -19.79
C GLN A 137 17.38 -19.01 -18.49
N GLN A 138 17.90 -18.46 -17.40
CA GLN A 138 17.81 -19.02 -16.05
C GLN A 138 17.17 -17.98 -15.13
N GLU A 139 16.12 -18.36 -14.41
CA GLU A 139 15.45 -17.46 -13.46
C GLU A 139 16.05 -17.62 -12.05
N VAL A 140 16.30 -16.49 -11.38
CA VAL A 140 16.63 -16.42 -9.95
C VAL A 140 15.53 -15.62 -9.27
N SER A 141 14.91 -16.17 -8.23
CA SER A 141 13.85 -15.49 -7.49
C SER A 141 14.01 -15.64 -5.99
N VAL A 142 13.51 -14.64 -5.25
CA VAL A 142 13.51 -14.60 -3.79
C VAL A 142 12.10 -14.32 -3.29
N THR A 143 11.67 -15.08 -2.28
CA THR A 143 10.48 -14.79 -1.49
C THR A 143 10.93 -14.20 -0.17
N VAL A 144 10.38 -13.05 0.20
CA VAL A 144 10.68 -12.32 1.42
C VAL A 144 9.45 -12.36 2.31
N GLN A 145 9.61 -12.71 3.59
CA GLN A 145 8.53 -12.75 4.58
C GLN A 145 8.81 -11.76 5.71
N ASP A 146 7.80 -11.01 6.12
CA ASP A 146 7.87 -10.08 7.24
C ASP A 146 7.73 -10.76 8.62
N ASN A 147 7.91 -10.00 9.69
CA ASN A 147 7.80 -10.44 11.08
C ASN A 147 6.38 -10.78 11.56
N GLN A 148 5.38 -10.62 10.70
CA GLN A 148 3.96 -10.87 10.97
C GLN A 148 3.36 -11.93 10.04
N GLY A 149 4.18 -12.51 9.15
CA GLY A 149 3.91 -13.70 8.34
C GLY A 149 3.46 -13.46 6.89
N LEU A 150 3.31 -12.21 6.41
CA LEU A 150 3.01 -11.98 4.98
C LEU A 150 4.29 -12.01 4.14
N SER A 151 4.15 -12.26 2.85
CA SER A 151 5.28 -12.44 1.95
C SER A 151 5.09 -11.80 0.60
N ALA A 152 6.19 -11.42 -0.03
CA ALA A 152 6.27 -10.96 -1.41
C ALA A 152 7.43 -11.64 -2.15
N GLN A 153 7.42 -11.58 -3.47
CA GLN A 153 8.42 -12.22 -4.32
C GLN A 153 8.97 -11.26 -5.37
N ALA A 154 10.26 -11.41 -5.66
CA ALA A 154 10.94 -10.77 -6.79
C ALA A 154 11.66 -11.85 -7.63
N SER A 155 11.79 -11.61 -8.93
CA SER A 155 12.46 -12.49 -9.90
C SER A 155 13.36 -11.70 -10.85
N LEU A 156 14.47 -12.32 -11.27
CA LEU A 156 15.38 -11.82 -12.29
C LEU A 156 15.72 -12.95 -13.28
N LEU A 157 15.72 -12.63 -14.58
CA LEU A 157 16.13 -13.56 -15.63
C LEU A 157 17.59 -13.28 -16.03
N ILE A 158 18.40 -14.35 -16.07
CA ILE A 158 19.80 -14.31 -16.49
C ILE A 158 19.96 -15.12 -17.79
N SER A 159 20.42 -14.45 -18.85
CA SER A 159 20.89 -15.05 -20.10
C SER A 159 22.30 -15.63 -19.92
N VAL A 160 22.43 -16.95 -19.97
CA VAL A 160 23.71 -17.63 -19.81
C VAL A 160 24.26 -18.07 -21.16
N GLY A 161 25.46 -17.62 -21.48
CA GLY A 161 26.10 -17.80 -22.77
C GLY A 161 26.81 -19.13 -22.98
N ALA A 162 26.62 -19.70 -24.17
CA ALA A 162 27.35 -20.87 -24.66
C ALA A 162 28.81 -20.52 -24.98
N THR A 163 29.70 -21.52 -24.94
CA THR A 163 31.10 -21.35 -25.35
C THR A 163 31.20 -21.22 -26.89
N SER A 164 31.25 -19.99 -27.38
CA SER A 164 31.56 -19.66 -28.78
C SER A 164 33.07 -19.42 -28.98
N SER A 165 33.65 -19.96 -30.05
CA SER A 165 35.01 -19.58 -30.51
C SER A 165 35.06 -18.27 -31.29
N ASP A 166 33.89 -17.77 -31.70
CA ASP A 166 33.72 -16.52 -32.42
C ASP A 166 33.46 -15.36 -31.44
N SER A 167 33.82 -14.14 -31.82
CA SER A 167 33.75 -12.94 -30.99
C SER A 167 33.03 -11.84 -31.76
N TRP A 168 32.10 -11.15 -31.10
CA TRP A 168 31.40 -9.99 -31.65
C TRP A 168 31.49 -8.84 -30.65
N TYR A 169 31.43 -7.60 -31.13
CA TYR A 169 31.72 -6.40 -30.35
C TYR A 169 30.63 -5.35 -30.53
N PHE A 170 30.08 -4.85 -29.42
CA PHE A 170 29.25 -3.66 -29.41
C PHE A 170 30.09 -2.39 -29.56
N ARG A 171 29.62 -1.47 -30.38
CA ARG A 171 30.23 -0.17 -30.66
C ARG A 171 29.15 0.91 -30.68
N GLY A 172 29.18 1.91 -29.81
CA GLY A 172 28.14 2.94 -29.84
C GLY A 172 28.45 4.18 -29.03
N THR A 173 27.49 5.10 -28.99
CA THR A 173 27.61 6.33 -28.19
C THR A 173 27.85 6.08 -26.69
N PRO A 174 27.29 5.03 -26.03
CA PRO A 174 27.56 4.76 -24.61
C PRO A 174 29.04 4.50 -24.28
N ASN A 175 29.77 3.89 -25.22
CA ASN A 175 31.17 3.50 -25.02
C ASN A 175 32.14 4.27 -25.92
N ASN A 176 31.73 5.45 -26.42
CA ASN A 176 32.53 6.28 -27.33
C ASN A 176 33.05 5.50 -28.57
N TRP A 177 32.24 4.58 -29.10
CA TRP A 177 32.58 3.72 -30.23
C TRP A 177 33.78 2.80 -29.99
N ALA A 178 34.18 2.56 -28.73
CA ALA A 178 35.19 1.57 -28.37
C ALA A 178 34.68 0.14 -28.64
N ALA A 179 35.61 -0.81 -28.84
CA ALA A 179 35.26 -2.22 -28.99
C ALA A 179 34.94 -2.82 -27.62
N LEU A 180 33.67 -3.15 -27.38
CA LEU A 180 33.23 -3.87 -26.19
C LEU A 180 32.77 -5.27 -26.60
N LYS A 181 33.47 -6.30 -26.15
CA LYS A 181 33.14 -7.69 -26.48
C LYS A 181 31.74 -8.04 -25.94
N MET A 182 30.91 -8.65 -26.78
CA MET A 182 29.58 -9.15 -26.43
C MET A 182 29.68 -10.58 -25.89
N THR A 183 28.72 -10.94 -25.04
CA THR A 183 28.63 -12.24 -24.37
C THR A 183 27.79 -13.20 -25.23
N SER A 184 28.23 -14.43 -25.42
CA SER A 184 27.62 -15.37 -26.37
C SER A 184 26.41 -16.11 -25.77
N SER A 185 25.25 -15.50 -25.61
CA SER A 185 24.03 -16.10 -25.00
C SER A 185 23.54 -17.43 -25.64
N ALA A 186 23.93 -17.73 -26.88
CA ALA A 186 23.80 -19.06 -27.53
C ALA A 186 24.92 -19.25 -28.57
N ALA A 187 24.93 -20.36 -29.32
CA ALA A 187 25.99 -20.64 -30.32
C ALA A 187 26.16 -19.52 -31.37
N ASP A 188 25.06 -18.85 -31.73
CA ASP A 188 25.02 -17.80 -32.76
C ASP A 188 24.47 -16.47 -32.23
N LEU A 189 24.17 -16.36 -30.93
CA LEU A 189 23.53 -15.18 -30.34
C LEU A 189 24.50 -14.50 -29.37
N TYR A 190 24.76 -13.22 -29.59
CA TYR A 190 25.66 -12.40 -28.80
C TYR A 190 24.87 -11.24 -28.19
N CYS A 191 24.92 -11.06 -26.88
CA CYS A 191 24.18 -10.02 -26.18
C CYS A 191 25.10 -9.09 -25.38
N THR A 192 24.64 -7.86 -25.15
CA THR A 192 25.26 -6.89 -24.23
C THR A 192 24.19 -5.98 -23.64
N GLU A 193 24.44 -5.47 -22.44
CA GLU A 193 23.61 -4.41 -21.85
C GLU A 193 24.29 -3.06 -22.00
N GLN A 194 23.52 -2.04 -22.39
CA GLN A 194 24.03 -0.70 -22.66
C GLN A 194 23.09 0.38 -22.16
N SER A 195 23.64 1.34 -21.42
CA SER A 195 22.94 2.55 -20.98
C SER A 195 23.12 3.67 -21.99
N PHE A 196 22.04 4.14 -22.60
CA PHE A 196 22.07 5.24 -23.56
C PHE A 196 21.62 6.55 -22.91
N GLY A 197 22.39 7.62 -23.11
CA GLY A 197 21.99 8.99 -22.75
C GLY A 197 21.10 9.67 -23.80
N GLY A 198 20.59 10.87 -23.51
CA GLY A 198 19.62 11.57 -24.36
C GLY A 198 20.18 12.25 -25.62
N ALA A 199 21.50 12.32 -25.81
CA ALA A 199 22.10 12.99 -26.97
C ALA A 199 22.44 11.99 -28.09
N ASP A 200 21.53 11.87 -29.06
CA ASP A 200 21.73 11.11 -30.30
C ASP A 200 22.17 9.64 -30.09
N PRO A 201 21.45 8.85 -29.27
CA PRO A 201 21.88 7.52 -28.87
C PRO A 201 21.84 6.54 -30.04
N ARG A 202 22.98 5.91 -30.34
CA ARG A 202 23.10 4.96 -31.45
C ARG A 202 24.28 3.99 -31.34
N PHE A 203 24.22 2.90 -32.07
CA PHE A 203 25.25 1.86 -32.04
C PHE A 203 25.34 1.03 -33.33
N LYS A 204 26.37 0.18 -33.38
CA LYS A 204 26.61 -0.91 -34.33
C LYS A 204 27.21 -2.11 -33.61
N VAL A 205 27.21 -3.25 -34.28
CA VAL A 205 27.91 -4.47 -33.89
C VAL A 205 28.99 -4.76 -34.91
N ASP A 206 30.19 -5.08 -34.43
CA ASP A 206 31.42 -5.29 -35.19
C ASP A 206 31.94 -6.70 -34.94
N HIS A 207 32.26 -7.45 -35.98
CA HIS A 207 32.71 -8.83 -35.86
C HIS A 207 34.13 -8.90 -35.27
N TYR A 208 35.07 -8.11 -35.77
CA TYR A 208 36.48 -8.28 -35.39
C TYR A 208 37.00 -7.20 -34.44
N GLY A 209 36.16 -6.21 -34.13
CA GLY A 209 36.56 -5.04 -33.33
C GLY A 209 37.39 -4.02 -34.13
N ASP A 210 37.54 -4.22 -35.44
CA ASP A 210 38.35 -3.41 -36.36
C ASP A 210 37.55 -2.70 -37.45
N TRP A 211 36.21 -2.75 -37.38
CA TRP A 211 35.25 -2.20 -38.35
C TRP A 211 35.23 -2.85 -39.74
N THR A 212 36.01 -3.89 -40.01
CA THR A 212 36.04 -4.51 -41.36
C THR A 212 34.74 -5.23 -41.70
N GLU A 213 34.00 -5.71 -40.70
CA GLU A 213 32.66 -6.28 -40.83
C GLU A 213 31.77 -5.75 -39.71
N SER A 214 30.74 -4.96 -40.05
CA SER A 214 29.82 -4.37 -39.06
C SER A 214 28.38 -4.28 -39.54
N TYR A 215 27.45 -4.39 -38.59
CA TYR A 215 26.00 -4.40 -38.81
C TYR A 215 25.28 -3.50 -37.79
N PRO A 216 24.16 -2.87 -38.14
CA PRO A 216 23.61 -2.78 -39.50
C PRO A 216 24.52 -1.91 -40.40
N ALA A 217 24.18 -1.75 -41.68
CA ALA A 217 24.96 -0.88 -42.58
C ALA A 217 25.02 0.57 -42.05
N GLU A 218 23.87 1.11 -41.66
CA GLU A 218 23.72 2.38 -40.96
C GLU A 218 23.69 2.18 -39.44
N ASP A 219 24.02 3.22 -38.67
CA ASP A 219 23.95 3.20 -37.21
C ASP A 219 22.50 2.91 -36.75
N TYR A 220 22.35 1.93 -35.85
CA TYR A 220 21.07 1.65 -35.21
C TYR A 220 20.78 2.76 -34.19
N ARG A 221 19.67 3.48 -34.37
CA ARG A 221 19.27 4.59 -33.50
C ARG A 221 18.34 4.10 -32.39
N ILE A 222 18.60 4.57 -31.17
CA ILE A 222 17.74 4.37 -30.01
C ILE A 222 16.81 5.58 -29.87
N ALA A 223 15.54 5.35 -29.53
CA ALA A 223 14.55 6.42 -29.43
C ALA A 223 14.65 7.22 -28.12
N ASN A 224 14.84 6.54 -26.99
CA ASN A 224 14.82 7.13 -25.66
C ASN A 224 16.08 6.77 -24.87
N ALA A 225 16.50 7.65 -23.97
CA ALA A 225 17.51 7.30 -22.98
C ALA A 225 17.02 6.15 -22.08
N GLY A 226 17.95 5.35 -21.57
CA GLY A 226 17.64 4.20 -20.72
C GLY A 226 18.59 3.03 -20.94
N ASP A 227 18.32 1.94 -20.22
CA ASP A 227 19.10 0.70 -20.29
C ASP A 227 18.46 -0.27 -21.28
N TYR A 228 19.30 -0.93 -22.09
CA TYR A 228 18.85 -1.86 -23.13
C TYR A 228 19.72 -3.10 -23.16
N GLU A 229 19.09 -4.26 -23.34
CA GLU A 229 19.74 -5.49 -23.79
C GLU A 229 19.70 -5.52 -25.31
N ILE A 230 20.88 -5.64 -25.90
CA ILE A 230 21.09 -5.70 -27.34
C ILE A 230 21.62 -7.07 -27.65
N CYS A 231 20.83 -7.86 -28.36
CA CYS A 231 21.19 -9.18 -28.85
C CYS A 231 21.33 -9.18 -30.38
N PHE A 232 22.43 -9.74 -30.85
CA PHE A 232 22.80 -9.86 -32.25
C PHE A 232 22.94 -11.32 -32.63
N ASN A 233 22.27 -11.73 -33.71
CA ASN A 233 22.40 -13.07 -34.26
C ASN A 233 23.45 -13.08 -35.36
N ALA A 234 24.54 -13.82 -35.17
CA ALA A 234 25.67 -13.86 -36.08
C ALA A 234 25.39 -14.61 -37.40
N VAL A 235 24.32 -15.40 -37.49
CA VAL A 235 23.95 -16.14 -38.71
C VAL A 235 23.12 -15.26 -39.64
N ASP A 236 22.00 -14.72 -39.14
CA ASP A 236 21.07 -13.93 -39.96
C ASP A 236 21.31 -12.42 -39.88
N LYS A 237 22.25 -11.99 -39.03
CA LYS A 237 22.65 -10.58 -38.81
C LYS A 237 21.51 -9.72 -38.25
N SER A 238 20.50 -10.34 -37.64
CA SER A 238 19.39 -9.63 -37.01
C SER A 238 19.78 -9.06 -35.64
N LEU A 239 19.14 -7.95 -35.28
CA LEU A 239 19.27 -7.28 -33.98
C LEU A 239 17.94 -7.31 -33.25
N VAL A 240 17.96 -7.74 -32.00
CA VAL A 240 16.88 -7.59 -31.03
C VAL A 240 17.38 -6.59 -29.99
N VAL A 241 16.64 -5.50 -29.84
CA VAL A 241 16.95 -4.44 -28.86
C VAL A 241 15.77 -4.34 -27.92
N THR A 242 15.98 -4.77 -26.69
CA THR A 242 14.97 -4.83 -25.64
C THR A 242 15.32 -3.82 -24.56
N GLN A 243 14.43 -2.90 -24.22
CA GLN A 243 14.64 -2.02 -23.08
C GLN A 243 14.60 -2.84 -21.78
N GLN A 244 15.62 -2.69 -20.94
CA GLN A 244 15.78 -3.43 -19.69
C GLN A 244 15.13 -2.65 -18.54
N GLY A 245 14.42 -3.39 -17.68
CA GLY A 245 13.31 -2.84 -16.91
C GLY A 245 12.19 -2.46 -17.86
N GLY A 246 11.06 -3.19 -17.82
CA GLY A 246 9.86 -2.72 -18.53
C GLY A 246 9.64 -1.25 -18.16
N ALA A 247 9.19 -0.42 -19.12
CA ALA A 247 8.93 0.99 -18.84
C ALA A 247 8.20 1.07 -17.51
N ASP A 248 8.80 1.74 -16.53
CA ASP A 248 8.13 1.94 -15.26
C ASP A 248 6.80 2.61 -15.60
N THR A 249 5.70 1.94 -15.27
CA THR A 249 4.35 2.35 -15.64
C THR A 249 3.51 2.65 -14.40
N THR A 250 4.07 2.40 -13.22
CA THR A 250 3.40 2.60 -11.96
C THR A 250 3.71 4.02 -11.51
N PRO A 251 2.69 4.87 -11.29
CA PRO A 251 2.94 6.23 -10.85
C PRO A 251 3.22 6.29 -9.33
N PRO A 252 4.00 7.28 -8.87
CA PRO A 252 4.30 7.44 -7.45
C PRO A 252 3.04 7.62 -6.60
N SER A 253 3.11 7.21 -5.34
CA SER A 253 2.05 7.34 -4.36
C SER A 253 2.42 8.34 -3.26
N VAL A 254 1.45 9.16 -2.86
CA VAL A 254 1.61 10.14 -1.78
C VAL A 254 0.75 9.74 -0.60
N VAL A 255 1.31 9.80 0.61
CA VAL A 255 0.60 9.59 1.87
C VAL A 255 0.70 10.86 2.71
N ALA A 256 -0.39 11.24 3.36
CA ALA A 256 -0.42 12.36 4.30
C ALA A 256 -0.52 11.84 5.73
N SER A 257 0.24 12.44 6.64
CA SER A 257 0.23 12.13 8.07
C SER A 257 -0.03 13.41 8.89
N PRO A 258 -1.12 13.47 9.68
CA PRO A 258 -2.18 12.47 9.78
C PRO A 258 -2.99 12.37 8.48
N SER A 259 -3.75 11.29 8.30
CA SER A 259 -4.57 11.09 7.09
C SER A 259 -5.58 12.22 6.89
N ALA A 260 -6.00 12.45 5.65
CA ALA A 260 -7.07 13.40 5.35
C ALA A 260 -8.37 13.00 6.08
N GLY A 261 -9.08 13.99 6.64
CA GLY A 261 -10.33 13.72 7.37
C GLY A 261 -10.77 14.88 8.27
N SER A 262 -11.78 14.60 9.08
CA SER A 262 -12.31 15.56 10.06
C SER A 262 -11.68 15.36 11.44
N TYR A 263 -11.32 16.46 12.08
CA TYR A 263 -10.65 16.53 13.38
C TYR A 263 -11.32 17.57 14.27
N THR A 264 -11.28 17.35 15.58
CA THR A 264 -11.83 18.30 16.56
C THR A 264 -10.86 19.42 16.94
N TYR A 265 -9.59 19.30 16.54
CA TYR A 265 -8.51 20.25 16.82
C TYR A 265 -7.59 20.40 15.61
N SER A 266 -6.84 21.50 15.56
CA SER A 266 -5.89 21.79 14.47
C SER A 266 -4.91 20.64 14.26
N GLN A 267 -4.57 20.38 13.00
CA GLN A 267 -3.62 19.34 12.61
C GLN A 267 -2.33 19.93 12.05
N SER A 268 -1.23 19.21 12.28
CA SER A 268 0.06 19.42 11.62
C SER A 268 0.29 18.27 10.65
N ILE A 269 0.33 18.57 9.36
CA ILE A 269 0.35 17.58 8.28
C ILE A 269 1.72 17.55 7.62
N THR A 270 2.28 16.36 7.46
CA THR A 270 3.42 16.06 6.59
C THR A 270 3.00 15.12 5.46
N LEU A 271 3.77 15.12 4.37
CA LEU A 271 3.58 14.23 3.24
C LEU A 271 4.81 13.32 3.07
N SER A 272 4.59 12.10 2.62
CA SER A 272 5.61 11.19 2.08
C SER A 272 5.24 10.79 0.66
N VAL A 273 6.25 10.57 -0.19
CA VAL A 273 6.10 10.10 -1.56
C VAL A 273 6.94 8.85 -1.75
N ASN A 274 6.35 7.79 -2.28
CA ASN A 274 6.99 6.50 -2.52
C ASN A 274 6.69 6.02 -3.93
N ASP A 275 7.64 5.32 -4.53
CA ASP A 275 7.52 4.70 -5.84
C ASP A 275 8.18 3.31 -5.82
N ASN A 276 7.80 2.44 -6.76
CA ASN A 276 8.33 1.08 -6.88
C ASN A 276 9.74 1.03 -7.50
N GLN A 277 10.13 2.02 -8.28
CA GLN A 277 11.42 2.05 -9.00
C GLN A 277 12.18 3.37 -8.82
N ASP A 278 11.48 4.50 -8.65
CA ASP A 278 12.13 5.79 -8.40
C ASP A 278 12.36 6.05 -6.91
N SER A 279 13.63 6.08 -6.51
CA SER A 279 14.03 6.39 -5.12
C SER A 279 13.88 7.88 -4.74
N ALA A 280 13.67 8.78 -5.71
CA ALA A 280 13.51 10.20 -5.46
C ALA A 280 12.42 10.87 -6.33
N PRO A 281 11.15 10.43 -6.22
CA PRO A 281 10.06 11.03 -7.00
C PRO A 281 9.88 12.51 -6.61
N LYS A 282 9.56 13.34 -7.60
CA LYS A 282 9.29 14.77 -7.37
C LYS A 282 7.85 14.96 -6.94
N LEU A 283 7.65 15.70 -5.85
CA LEU A 283 6.33 16.01 -5.33
C LEU A 283 6.06 17.53 -5.41
N TYR A 284 5.05 17.91 -6.17
CA TYR A 284 4.58 19.29 -6.29
C TYR A 284 3.23 19.44 -5.59
N PHE A 285 2.92 20.62 -5.05
CA PHE A 285 1.67 20.82 -4.33
C PHE A 285 1.07 22.22 -4.52
N THR A 286 -0.23 22.32 -4.21
CA THR A 286 -1.00 23.57 -4.09
C THR A 286 -1.94 23.47 -2.89
N THR A 287 -2.25 24.60 -2.26
CA THR A 287 -3.20 24.69 -1.13
C THR A 287 -4.30 25.75 -1.33
N ASP A 288 -4.31 26.40 -2.48
CA ASP A 288 -5.27 27.44 -2.87
C ASP A 288 -6.46 26.87 -3.67
N GLY A 289 -6.53 25.55 -3.81
CA GLY A 289 -7.55 24.86 -4.59
C GLY A 289 -7.33 24.91 -6.10
N SER A 290 -6.14 25.29 -6.60
CA SER A 290 -5.73 25.05 -7.98
C SER A 290 -5.25 23.61 -8.19
N GLU A 291 -5.10 23.16 -9.44
CA GLU A 291 -4.50 21.85 -9.75
C GLU A 291 -2.97 22.02 -9.82
N PRO A 292 -2.17 21.20 -9.11
CA PRO A 292 -0.72 21.32 -9.13
C PRO A 292 -0.12 20.93 -10.48
N THR A 293 0.94 21.63 -10.87
CA THR A 293 1.74 21.38 -12.09
C THR A 293 3.22 21.26 -11.72
N GLU A 294 4.08 20.88 -12.66
CA GLU A 294 5.55 20.88 -12.44
C GLU A 294 6.13 22.30 -12.23
N GLN A 295 5.34 23.36 -12.45
CA GLN A 295 5.69 24.74 -12.11
C GLN A 295 5.22 25.17 -10.71
N SER A 296 4.40 24.35 -10.04
CA SER A 296 3.96 24.59 -8.67
C SER A 296 5.11 24.40 -7.67
N SER A 297 4.90 24.81 -6.42
CA SER A 297 5.89 24.64 -5.35
C SER A 297 6.21 23.15 -5.12
N GLN A 298 7.50 22.82 -5.04
CA GLN A 298 7.95 21.48 -4.68
C GLN A 298 7.89 21.29 -3.16
N TYR A 299 7.43 20.11 -2.73
CA TYR A 299 7.44 19.70 -1.33
C TYR A 299 8.87 19.38 -0.89
N ASN A 300 9.31 20.03 0.20
CA ASN A 300 10.63 19.93 0.80
C ASN A 300 10.51 19.71 2.32
N ASN A 301 9.70 18.73 2.71
CA ASN A 301 9.48 18.36 4.12
C ASN A 301 8.92 19.49 5.01
N GLN A 302 8.24 20.48 4.42
CA GLN A 302 7.53 21.48 5.20
C GLN A 302 6.26 20.89 5.85
N VAL A 303 5.91 21.42 7.02
CA VAL A 303 4.66 21.09 7.71
C VAL A 303 3.54 22.01 7.23
N PHE A 304 2.38 21.45 6.91
CA PHE A 304 1.15 22.19 6.68
C PHE A 304 0.33 22.23 7.97
N THR A 305 -0.42 23.31 8.20
CA THR A 305 -1.29 23.41 9.37
C THR A 305 -2.74 23.62 8.93
N ALA A 306 -3.62 22.73 9.36
CA ALA A 306 -5.06 22.90 9.22
C ALA A 306 -5.61 23.51 10.51
N ASN A 307 -6.29 24.66 10.39
CA ASN A 307 -6.93 25.37 11.50
C ASN A 307 -8.41 25.59 11.18
N ASP A 308 -9.25 25.59 12.21
CA ASP A 308 -10.69 25.81 12.08
C ASP A 308 -11.02 27.17 11.42
N ILE A 309 -11.69 27.12 10.26
CA ILE A 309 -12.23 28.25 9.49
C ILE A 309 -13.75 28.37 9.65
N THR A 310 -14.35 27.73 10.65
CA THR A 310 -15.78 27.70 11.01
C THR A 310 -16.66 26.85 10.10
N SER A 311 -16.42 26.82 8.79
CA SER A 311 -17.21 25.99 7.86
C SER A 311 -16.48 25.73 6.55
N GLY A 312 -16.52 24.48 6.09
CA GLY A 312 -15.95 24.08 4.80
C GLY A 312 -14.78 23.11 4.96
N VAL A 313 -13.92 23.06 3.95
CA VAL A 313 -12.62 22.38 4.04
C VAL A 313 -11.63 23.40 4.59
N ASP A 314 -11.07 23.11 5.76
CA ASP A 314 -10.13 23.98 6.46
C ASP A 314 -8.77 24.02 5.78
N LEU A 315 -8.35 22.88 5.22
CA LEU A 315 -7.15 22.78 4.40
C LEU A 315 -7.36 21.72 3.33
N GLU A 316 -7.13 22.09 2.07
CA GLU A 316 -6.98 21.14 0.97
C GLU A 316 -5.53 21.18 0.50
N ILE A 317 -4.87 20.02 0.46
CA ILE A 317 -3.54 19.86 -0.14
C ILE A 317 -3.71 19.01 -1.38
N ARG A 318 -3.48 19.60 -2.56
CA ARG A 318 -3.43 18.85 -3.81
C ARG A 318 -2.00 18.62 -4.22
N THR A 319 -1.69 17.40 -4.64
CA THR A 319 -0.34 17.00 -5.00
C THR A 319 -0.26 16.44 -6.42
N LEU A 320 0.86 16.70 -7.08
CA LEU A 320 1.30 16.03 -8.30
C LEU A 320 2.63 15.35 -7.99
N ALA A 321 2.66 14.02 -7.98
CA ALA A 321 3.88 13.25 -7.89
C ALA A 321 4.31 12.80 -9.29
N VAL A 322 5.61 12.93 -9.61
CA VAL A 322 6.20 12.60 -10.91
C VAL A 322 7.50 11.83 -10.69
N ASP A 323 7.63 10.65 -11.26
CA ASP A 323 8.87 9.88 -11.25
C ASP A 323 9.82 10.27 -12.39
N ALA A 324 11.03 9.71 -12.37
CA ALA A 324 12.05 9.85 -13.42
C ALA A 324 11.60 9.33 -14.80
N SER A 325 10.67 8.36 -14.84
CA SER A 325 10.12 7.75 -16.06
C SER A 325 8.98 8.57 -16.67
N GLY A 326 8.47 9.56 -15.95
CA GLY A 326 7.40 10.46 -16.34
C GLY A 326 5.99 9.99 -15.97
N ASN A 327 5.82 8.93 -15.17
CA ASN A 327 4.49 8.59 -14.64
C ASN A 327 4.08 9.59 -13.59
N ARG A 328 2.77 9.80 -13.48
CA ARG A 328 2.17 10.93 -12.77
C ARG A 328 0.99 10.49 -11.95
N LYS A 329 0.88 11.00 -10.73
CA LYS A 329 -0.32 10.85 -9.90
C LYS A 329 -0.75 12.17 -9.30
N LEU A 330 -2.01 12.51 -9.53
CA LEU A 330 -2.68 13.59 -8.80
C LEU A 330 -3.41 13.00 -7.59
N GLN A 331 -3.24 13.62 -6.42
CA GLN A 331 -3.98 13.27 -5.19
C GLN A 331 -4.48 14.55 -4.49
N SER A 332 -5.53 14.42 -3.69
CA SER A 332 -6.06 15.51 -2.86
C SER A 332 -6.30 15.01 -1.43
N PHE A 333 -5.89 15.82 -0.46
CA PHE A 333 -6.04 15.57 0.97
C PHE A 333 -6.82 16.74 1.58
N GLN A 334 -8.02 16.46 2.09
CA GLN A 334 -8.90 17.47 2.68
C GLN A 334 -9.00 17.28 4.19
N TYR A 335 -8.80 18.36 4.93
CA TYR A 335 -8.89 18.41 6.38
C TYR A 335 -10.03 19.31 6.79
N ARG A 336 -10.86 18.83 7.72
CA ARG A 336 -11.93 19.60 8.34
C ARG A 336 -11.69 19.70 9.83
N ILE A 337 -11.66 20.89 10.41
CA ILE A 337 -11.37 21.13 11.83
C ILE A 337 -12.62 21.70 12.49
N GLY A 338 -12.98 21.19 13.65
CA GLY A 338 -14.19 21.62 14.38
C GLY A 338 -15.49 21.05 13.81
N ASP A 339 -15.43 20.33 12.69
CA ASP A 339 -16.58 19.65 12.08
C ASP A 339 -16.95 18.40 12.89
N THR A 340 -18.01 18.51 13.69
CA THR A 340 -18.63 17.39 14.43
C THR A 340 -19.60 16.59 13.56
N SER A 341 -19.75 16.93 12.28
CA SER A 341 -20.68 16.29 11.34
C SER A 341 -19.98 15.43 10.28
N ILE A 342 -19.87 14.14 10.61
CA ILE A 342 -19.96 12.96 9.71
C ILE A 342 -19.19 13.00 8.38
N GLY A 343 -18.05 12.29 8.36
CA GLY A 343 -17.47 11.76 7.13
C GLY A 343 -16.01 11.33 7.29
N GLY A 344 -15.76 10.07 7.66
CA GLY A 344 -14.43 9.44 7.61
C GLY A 344 -13.65 9.33 8.92
N GLY A 345 -14.28 9.58 10.08
CA GLY A 345 -13.64 9.32 11.38
C GLY A 345 -13.47 7.82 11.67
N ASP A 346 -12.50 7.49 12.51
CA ASP A 346 -12.18 6.17 13.04
C ASP A 346 -13.44 5.42 13.54
N PHE A 347 -13.73 4.28 12.91
CA PHE A 347 -14.85 3.39 13.24
C PHE A 347 -14.84 2.93 14.70
N ARG A 348 -13.67 2.88 15.36
CA ARG A 348 -13.55 2.46 16.76
C ARG A 348 -14.29 3.38 17.74
N SER A 349 -14.59 4.60 17.32
CA SER A 349 -15.41 5.54 18.10
C SER A 349 -16.92 5.29 17.96
N GLU A 350 -17.33 4.41 17.06
CA GLU A 350 -18.74 4.13 16.79
C GLU A 350 -19.27 3.01 17.70
N THR A 351 -20.48 3.19 18.23
CA THR A 351 -21.24 2.12 18.88
C THR A 351 -22.23 1.56 17.86
N ILE A 352 -22.07 0.27 17.52
CA ILE A 352 -22.75 -0.35 16.37
C ILE A 352 -23.96 -1.17 16.81
N TYR A 353 -25.10 -0.89 16.20
CA TYR A 353 -26.30 -1.70 16.35
C TYR A 353 -26.37 -2.73 15.23
N PHE A 354 -26.09 -3.98 15.54
CA PHE A 354 -26.24 -5.09 14.59
C PHE A 354 -27.68 -5.61 14.57
N LEU A 355 -28.25 -5.79 13.38
CA LEU A 355 -29.56 -6.40 13.20
C LEU A 355 -29.65 -7.25 11.94
N MET A 356 -30.58 -8.20 11.96
CA MET A 356 -31.02 -8.93 10.77
C MET A 356 -32.22 -8.21 10.17
N THR A 357 -32.08 -7.63 8.98
CA THR A 357 -33.12 -6.79 8.36
C THR A 357 -34.47 -7.51 8.32
N ALA A 358 -34.47 -8.75 7.83
CA ALA A 358 -35.66 -9.60 7.71
C ALA A 358 -36.38 -9.92 9.03
N ARG A 359 -35.77 -9.64 10.20
CA ARG A 359 -36.27 -10.00 11.55
C ARG A 359 -36.39 -8.82 12.51
N PHE A 360 -36.08 -7.60 12.09
CA PHE A 360 -36.04 -6.45 12.96
C PHE A 360 -37.41 -5.76 13.11
N TYR A 361 -37.96 -5.20 12.02
CA TYR A 361 -39.24 -4.50 12.05
C TYR A 361 -39.96 -4.56 10.69
N ASP A 362 -41.27 -4.86 10.73
CA ASP A 362 -42.16 -5.03 9.57
C ASP A 362 -42.78 -3.69 9.18
N GLY A 363 -42.17 -3.00 8.20
CA GLY A 363 -42.64 -1.71 7.69
C GLY A 363 -43.66 -1.82 6.56
N ASP A 364 -43.63 -2.92 5.79
CA ASP A 364 -44.54 -3.19 4.69
C ASP A 364 -44.90 -4.68 4.56
N SER A 365 -45.95 -5.10 5.25
CA SER A 365 -46.39 -6.50 5.19
C SER A 365 -46.74 -7.06 3.79
N SER A 366 -46.84 -6.21 2.76
CA SER A 366 -47.09 -6.66 1.38
C SER A 366 -45.89 -7.37 0.74
N ASN A 367 -44.66 -7.14 1.22
CA ASN A 367 -43.45 -7.85 0.77
C ASN A 367 -43.11 -9.08 1.63
N ASN A 368 -43.94 -9.42 2.62
CA ASN A 368 -43.71 -10.55 3.51
C ASN A 368 -43.64 -11.87 2.72
N TYR A 369 -42.62 -12.67 3.00
CA TYR A 369 -42.35 -13.89 2.26
C TYR A 369 -42.02 -15.07 3.17
N TYR A 370 -42.61 -16.22 2.86
CA TYR A 370 -42.30 -17.49 3.53
C TYR A 370 -41.17 -18.20 2.81
N ASN A 371 -40.20 -18.66 3.58
CA ASN A 371 -39.14 -19.49 3.03
C ASN A 371 -39.70 -20.79 2.45
N ARG A 372 -39.17 -21.18 1.30
CA ARG A 372 -39.59 -22.40 0.58
C ARG A 372 -39.40 -23.67 1.41
N ASP A 373 -38.32 -23.76 2.17
CA ASP A 373 -37.89 -25.01 2.81
C ASP A 373 -38.37 -25.14 4.28
N ARG A 374 -38.89 -24.06 4.89
CA ARG A 374 -39.41 -24.08 6.28
C ARG A 374 -40.66 -23.22 6.44
N TYR A 375 -41.75 -23.62 5.80
CA TYR A 375 -43.04 -22.96 6.02
C TYR A 375 -43.53 -23.14 7.47
N LYS A 376 -43.90 -22.03 8.12
CA LYS A 376 -44.59 -22.00 9.41
C LYS A 376 -45.71 -20.97 9.33
N GLU A 377 -46.95 -21.41 9.48
CA GLU A 377 -48.12 -20.55 9.39
C GLU A 377 -48.05 -19.42 10.43
N GLY A 378 -48.30 -18.18 9.98
CA GLY A 378 -48.28 -16.97 10.82
C GLY A 378 -46.90 -16.38 11.15
N ASP A 379 -45.80 -16.98 10.68
CA ASP A 379 -44.43 -16.55 10.98
C ASP A 379 -43.57 -16.46 9.70
N PRO A 380 -43.82 -15.46 8.83
CA PRO A 380 -43.00 -15.26 7.63
C PRO A 380 -41.56 -14.92 8.02
N GLN A 381 -40.58 -15.60 7.43
CA GLN A 381 -39.17 -15.40 7.77
C GLN A 381 -38.60 -14.10 7.22
N TRP A 382 -39.16 -13.63 6.10
CA TRP A 382 -38.97 -12.30 5.56
C TRP A 382 -40.14 -11.45 6.03
N ARG A 383 -39.99 -10.83 7.20
CA ARG A 383 -41.01 -9.97 7.80
C ARG A 383 -40.51 -8.56 8.07
N GLY A 384 -39.20 -8.36 8.15
CA GLY A 384 -38.61 -7.04 8.27
C GLY A 384 -38.02 -6.54 6.96
N ASP A 385 -38.02 -5.22 6.78
CA ASP A 385 -37.66 -4.56 5.54
C ASP A 385 -37.01 -3.17 5.80
N PHE A 386 -36.52 -2.51 4.75
CA PHE A 386 -35.88 -1.20 4.92
C PHE A 386 -36.86 -0.11 5.37
N LYS A 387 -38.14 -0.20 4.97
CA LYS A 387 -39.17 0.73 5.45
C LYS A 387 -39.35 0.63 6.97
N GLY A 388 -39.36 -0.58 7.51
CA GLY A 388 -39.45 -0.83 8.94
C GLY A 388 -38.18 -0.38 9.67
N LEU A 389 -37.01 -0.60 9.08
CA LEU A 389 -35.75 -0.10 9.63
C LEU A 389 -35.73 1.43 9.70
N ILE A 390 -36.17 2.13 8.65
CA ILE A 390 -36.31 3.60 8.62
C ILE A 390 -37.21 4.09 9.77
N GLN A 391 -38.33 3.42 10.02
CA GLN A 391 -39.27 3.78 11.10
C GLN A 391 -38.66 3.64 12.51
N GLN A 392 -37.62 2.83 12.67
CA GLN A 392 -36.99 2.53 13.97
C GLN A 392 -35.63 3.23 14.16
N LEU A 393 -35.21 4.11 13.25
CA LEU A 393 -33.92 4.81 13.38
C LEU A 393 -33.85 5.69 14.63
N ASP A 394 -34.96 6.32 15.03
CA ASP A 394 -35.02 7.10 16.28
C ASP A 394 -34.84 6.22 17.50
N TYR A 395 -35.45 5.04 17.52
CA TYR A 395 -35.24 4.05 18.59
C TYR A 395 -33.77 3.64 18.71
N ILE A 396 -33.10 3.36 17.58
CA ILE A 396 -31.67 3.00 17.57
C ILE A 396 -30.81 4.17 18.06
N LYS A 397 -31.14 5.40 17.64
CA LYS A 397 -30.41 6.60 18.06
C LYS A 397 -30.59 6.90 19.54
N ASP A 398 -31.81 6.76 20.06
CA ASP A 398 -32.15 7.01 21.47
C ASP A 398 -31.46 6.02 22.41
N LEU A 399 -31.14 4.81 21.94
CA LEU A 399 -30.31 3.85 22.66
C LEU A 399 -28.82 4.25 22.73
N GLY A 400 -28.40 5.30 22.04
CA GLY A 400 -27.03 5.81 22.04
C GLY A 400 -26.12 5.22 20.96
N PHE A 401 -26.67 4.41 20.04
CA PHE A 401 -25.89 3.89 18.92
C PHE A 401 -25.59 5.00 17.91
N THR A 402 -24.41 4.91 17.30
CA THR A 402 -23.93 5.88 16.31
C THR A 402 -23.78 5.25 14.93
N ALA A 403 -23.94 3.93 14.84
CA ALA A 403 -23.95 3.22 13.57
C ALA A 403 -24.85 1.99 13.56
N ILE A 404 -25.20 1.54 12.36
CA ILE A 404 -26.05 0.37 12.08
C ILE A 404 -25.28 -0.59 11.18
N TRP A 405 -25.26 -1.86 11.57
CA TRP A 405 -24.82 -2.96 10.73
C TRP A 405 -26.01 -3.88 10.43
N VAL A 406 -26.30 -4.04 9.14
CA VAL A 406 -27.37 -4.92 8.65
C VAL A 406 -26.78 -6.18 8.01
N THR A 407 -27.50 -7.30 8.08
CA THR A 407 -27.21 -8.50 7.27
C THR A 407 -27.17 -8.17 5.77
N PRO A 408 -26.45 -8.95 4.94
CA PRO A 408 -26.26 -8.63 3.52
C PRO A 408 -27.59 -8.34 2.80
N PRO A 409 -27.71 -7.17 2.13
CA PRO A 409 -28.97 -6.76 1.51
C PRO A 409 -29.16 -7.32 0.10
N VAL A 410 -28.22 -8.15 -0.39
CA VAL A 410 -28.16 -8.62 -1.77
C VAL A 410 -29.18 -9.71 -2.06
N GLU A 411 -29.58 -9.89 -3.32
CA GLU A 411 -30.55 -10.90 -3.74
C GLU A 411 -30.07 -12.31 -3.38
N ASN A 412 -30.93 -13.07 -2.69
CA ASN A 412 -30.69 -14.47 -2.33
C ASN A 412 -31.76 -15.40 -2.93
N ARG A 413 -31.46 -16.70 -3.09
CA ARG A 413 -32.42 -17.68 -3.67
C ARG A 413 -32.46 -19.06 -2.98
N SER A 414 -31.88 -19.18 -1.79
CA SER A 414 -31.85 -20.45 -1.04
C SER A 414 -33.06 -20.62 -0.11
N GLY A 415 -33.40 -21.83 0.33
CA GLY A 415 -34.58 -22.02 1.19
C GLY A 415 -34.47 -21.51 2.63
N LEU A 416 -33.31 -21.01 3.07
CA LEU A 416 -33.13 -20.35 4.37
C LEU A 416 -32.60 -18.93 4.22
N ASP A 417 -32.76 -18.32 3.05
CA ASP A 417 -32.09 -17.09 2.64
C ASP A 417 -32.36 -15.79 3.42
N TYR A 418 -33.31 -15.76 4.36
CA TYR A 418 -33.61 -14.58 5.18
C TYR A 418 -32.41 -13.99 5.94
N HIS A 419 -31.30 -14.73 6.07
CA HIS A 419 -30.07 -14.25 6.69
C HIS A 419 -29.13 -13.48 5.72
N GLY A 420 -29.37 -13.50 4.40
CA GLY A 420 -28.63 -12.73 3.39
C GLY A 420 -27.31 -13.33 2.89
N TYR A 421 -26.76 -14.35 3.57
CA TYR A 421 -25.43 -14.92 3.28
C TYR A 421 -25.36 -15.99 2.17
N HIS A 422 -26.43 -16.25 1.43
CA HIS A 422 -26.47 -17.13 0.26
C HIS A 422 -26.72 -16.33 -1.02
N ALA A 423 -25.86 -15.34 -1.24
CA ALA A 423 -25.96 -14.39 -2.34
C ALA A 423 -26.11 -15.10 -3.69
N TYR A 424 -27.08 -14.64 -4.47
CA TYR A 424 -27.33 -15.05 -5.85
C TYR A 424 -26.85 -13.99 -6.84
N ASP A 425 -27.12 -12.71 -6.54
CA ASP A 425 -26.64 -11.56 -7.32
C ASP A 425 -26.13 -10.47 -6.37
N PHE A 426 -24.81 -10.20 -6.40
CA PHE A 426 -24.15 -9.19 -5.55
C PHE A 426 -24.44 -7.74 -5.97
N TYR A 427 -25.04 -7.53 -7.15
CA TYR A 427 -25.32 -6.19 -7.69
C TYR A 427 -26.78 -5.76 -7.48
N THR A 428 -27.65 -6.69 -7.07
CA THR A 428 -29.08 -6.44 -6.90
C THR A 428 -29.45 -6.55 -5.43
N VAL A 429 -30.18 -5.56 -4.90
CA VAL A 429 -30.77 -5.61 -3.56
C VAL A 429 -31.93 -6.61 -3.56
N ASP A 430 -32.08 -7.41 -2.50
CA ASP A 430 -33.14 -8.41 -2.42
C ASP A 430 -34.51 -7.72 -2.46
N PRO A 431 -35.35 -7.99 -3.47
CA PRO A 431 -36.62 -7.29 -3.64
C PRO A 431 -37.61 -7.55 -2.49
N ARG A 432 -37.38 -8.59 -1.66
CA ARG A 432 -38.18 -8.86 -0.46
C ARG A 432 -37.89 -7.89 0.69
N LEU A 433 -36.80 -7.11 0.63
CA LEU A 433 -36.45 -6.08 1.62
C LEU A 433 -36.90 -4.68 1.20
N GLU A 434 -37.32 -4.50 -0.05
CA GLU A 434 -37.73 -3.20 -0.58
C GLU A 434 -39.25 -3.07 -0.67
N SER A 435 -39.72 -1.85 -0.53
CA SER A 435 -41.11 -1.46 -0.74
C SER A 435 -41.20 0.01 -1.15
N GLU A 436 -42.38 0.49 -1.53
CA GLU A 436 -42.57 1.90 -1.90
C GLU A 436 -42.19 2.81 -0.71
N GLY A 437 -41.20 3.69 -0.95
CA GLY A 437 -40.63 4.59 0.06
C GLY A 437 -39.70 3.90 1.07
N GLY A 438 -39.24 2.68 0.79
CA GLY A 438 -38.32 1.90 1.61
C GLY A 438 -37.33 1.12 0.76
N SER A 439 -36.60 1.80 -0.12
CA SER A 439 -35.43 1.20 -0.79
C SER A 439 -34.21 1.17 0.13
N TYR A 440 -33.18 0.42 -0.25
CA TYR A 440 -31.89 0.46 0.48
C TYR A 440 -31.31 1.88 0.52
N GLN A 441 -31.41 2.64 -0.58
CA GLN A 441 -30.93 4.01 -0.65
C GLN A 441 -31.71 4.95 0.28
N ASP A 442 -33.03 4.78 0.40
CA ASP A 442 -33.86 5.55 1.34
C ASP A 442 -33.42 5.32 2.79
N PHE A 443 -33.09 4.06 3.13
CA PHE A 443 -32.55 3.71 4.44
C PHE A 443 -31.22 4.42 4.72
N ILE A 444 -30.26 4.35 3.79
CA ILE A 444 -28.95 5.01 3.93
C ILE A 444 -29.13 6.52 4.15
N ASN A 445 -29.97 7.15 3.33
CA ASN A 445 -30.26 8.58 3.43
C ASN A 445 -30.89 8.94 4.79
N ALA A 446 -31.86 8.16 5.24
CA ALA A 446 -32.55 8.39 6.51
C ALA A 446 -31.62 8.17 7.72
N ALA A 447 -30.75 7.16 7.68
CA ALA A 447 -29.76 6.89 8.72
C ALA A 447 -28.75 8.04 8.83
N HIS A 448 -28.18 8.49 7.71
CA HIS A 448 -27.26 9.63 7.69
C HIS A 448 -27.93 10.93 8.16
N ALA A 449 -29.18 11.18 7.79
CA ALA A 449 -29.93 12.35 8.24
C ALA A 449 -30.11 12.40 9.78
N LYS A 450 -30.04 11.26 10.47
CA LYS A 450 -30.11 11.13 11.93
C LYS A 450 -28.74 10.99 12.59
N GLY A 451 -27.68 11.14 11.80
CA GLY A 451 -26.31 10.96 12.22
C GLY A 451 -25.99 9.55 12.71
N LEU A 452 -26.50 8.55 12.00
CA LEU A 452 -26.14 7.14 12.13
C LEU A 452 -25.33 6.73 10.90
N ARG A 453 -24.16 6.12 11.09
CA ARG A 453 -23.41 5.49 9.99
C ARG A 453 -24.04 4.15 9.60
N SER A 454 -23.95 3.77 8.34
CA SER A 454 -24.42 2.47 7.84
C SER A 454 -23.27 1.67 7.24
N PHE A 455 -23.07 0.43 7.68
CA PHE A 455 -22.01 -0.44 7.17
C PHE A 455 -22.54 -1.53 6.23
N LYS A 456 -21.76 -1.81 5.18
CA LYS A 456 -21.99 -2.87 4.19
C LYS A 456 -20.90 -3.94 4.36
N MET A 457 -21.30 -5.21 4.36
CA MET A 457 -20.40 -6.34 4.08
C MET A 457 -20.93 -7.08 2.86
#